data_AF-A0A426VZI7-F1
#
_entry.id   AF-A0A426VZI7-F1
#
_cell.length_a   1.000
_cell.length_b   1.000
_cell.length_c   1.000
_cell.angle_alpha   90.00
_cell.angle_beta   90.00
_cell.angle_gamma   90.00
#
_symmetry.space_group_name_H-M   'P 1'
#
loop_
_entity.id
_entity.type
_entity.pdbx_description
1 polymer ?
#
loop_
_entity_poly.entity_id
_entity_poly.type
_entity_poly.pdbx_seq_one_letter_code
_entity_poly.pdbx_strand_id
1 'polypeptide(L)' 'MKSEELDIIKKVTLLGILKKQPDETLNDVMLMLADTGMYELKEAKQVFKELKAEQYLSNGQLTLKGITAAKAAELEFKQ' A
#
# COMPACT_ATOMS: atom_id res chain seq x y z
N MET A 1 7.09 -14.30 1.78
CA MET A 1 5.64 -14.07 1.93
C MET A 1 4.83 -15.11 1.17
N LYS A 2 3.77 -15.61 1.82
CA LYS A 2 2.73 -16.42 1.16
C LYS A 2 1.83 -15.52 0.31
N SER A 3 1.13 -16.07 -0.68
CA SER A 3 0.27 -15.28 -1.59
C SER A 3 -0.82 -14.49 -0.85
N GLU A 4 -1.49 -15.12 0.11
CA GLU A 4 -2.59 -14.50 0.86
C GLU A 4 -2.10 -13.36 1.78
N GLU A 5 -0.92 -13.54 2.38
CA GLU A 5 -0.25 -12.54 3.20
C GLU A 5 0.15 -11.31 2.38
N LEU A 6 0.65 -11.53 1.16
CA LEU A 6 0.98 -10.46 0.21
C LEU A 6 -0.24 -9.65 -0.22
N ASP A 7 -1.38 -10.29 -0.42
CA ASP A 7 -2.61 -9.60 -0.77
C ASP A 7 -3.09 -8.69 0.38
N ILE A 8 -3.04 -9.16 1.63
CA ILE A 8 -3.37 -8.34 2.80
C ILE A 8 -2.39 -7.17 2.93
N ILE A 9 -1.09 -7.42 2.78
CA ILE A 9 -0.06 -6.38 2.85
C ILE A 9 -0.25 -5.33 1.75
N LYS A 10 -0.59 -5.73 0.52
CA LYS A 10 -0.94 -4.81 -0.56
C LYS A 10 -2.15 -3.95 -0.21
N LYS A 11 -3.21 -4.56 0.33
CA LYS A 11 -4.42 -3.84 0.79
C LYS A 11 -4.08 -2.78 1.84
N VAL A 12 -3.32 -3.16 2.89
CA VAL A 12 -2.93 -2.21 3.94
C VAL A 12 -2.00 -1.12 3.40
N THR A 13 -1.08 -1.46 2.50
CA THR A 13 -0.20 -0.48 1.86
C THR A 13 -0.98 0.54 1.03
N LEU A 14 -1.95 0.08 0.23
CA LEU A 14 -2.84 0.96 -0.54
C LEU A 14 -3.67 1.87 0.36
N LEU A 15 -4.16 1.34 1.49
CA LEU A 15 -4.87 2.13 2.49
C LEU A 15 -3.98 3.18 3.15
N GLY A 16 -2.75 2.83 3.52
CA GLY A 16 -1.76 3.78 4.05
C GLY A 16 -1.50 4.91 3.07
N ILE A 17 -1.33 4.61 1.79
CA ILE A 17 -1.14 5.63 0.75
C ILE A 17 -2.39 6.49 0.57
N LEU A 18 -3.60 5.92 0.67
CA LEU A 18 -4.86 6.66 0.57
C LEU A 18 -5.04 7.64 1.75
N LYS A 19 -4.57 7.26 2.94
CA LYS A 19 -4.70 8.05 4.18
C LYS A 19 -3.51 8.97 4.45
N LYS A 20 -2.51 8.97 3.57
CA LYS A 20 -1.32 9.81 3.71
C LYS A 20 -1.70 11.29 3.85
N GLN A 21 -0.93 12.03 4.62
CA GLN A 21 -1.03 13.47 4.71
C GLN A 21 -0.54 14.14 3.40
N PRO A 22 -0.94 15.40 3.13
CA PRO A 22 -0.54 16.10 1.90
C PRO A 22 0.98 16.26 1.74
N ASP A 23 1.70 16.43 2.84
CA ASP A 23 3.15 16.59 2.94
C ASP A 23 3.91 15.26 2.93
N GLU A 24 3.23 14.13 3.18
CA GLU A 24 3.85 12.80 3.12
C GLU A 24 4.07 12.32 1.68
N THR A 25 5.24 11.76 1.44
CA THR A 25 5.59 11.04 0.22
C THR A 25 5.21 9.55 0.32
N LEU A 26 5.24 8.84 -0.82
CA LEU A 26 5.10 7.38 -0.79
C LEU A 26 6.21 6.69 0.01
N ASN A 27 7.40 7.29 0.06
CA ASN A 27 8.51 6.75 0.83
C ASN A 27 8.23 6.87 2.33
N ASP A 28 7.61 7.96 2.78
CA ASP A 28 7.27 8.16 4.19
C ASP A 28 6.23 7.13 4.63
N VAL A 29 5.21 6.87 3.80
CA VAL A 29 4.23 5.79 4.05
C VAL A 29 4.90 4.41 4.09
N MET A 30 5.83 4.13 3.17
CA MET A 30 6.57 2.87 3.13
C MET A 30 7.39 2.66 4.41
N LEU A 31 8.09 3.70 4.88
CA LEU A 31 8.86 3.66 6.12
C LEU A 31 7.95 3.48 7.33
N MET A 32 6.85 4.24 7.40
CA MET A 32 5.88 4.13 8.50
C MET A 32 5.32 2.71 8.65
N LEU A 33 4.94 2.07 7.54
CA LEU A 33 4.43 0.69 7.58
C LEU A 33 5.51 -0.34 7.92
N ALA A 34 6.75 -0.11 7.49
CA ALA A 34 7.87 -0.96 7.90
C ALA A 34 8.17 -0.81 9.41
N ASP A 35 8.07 0.41 9.94
CA ASP A 35 8.27 0.71 11.37
C ASP A 35 7.21 0.06 12.26
N THR A 36 5.98 -0.17 11.75
CA THR A 36 4.97 -0.96 12.49
C THR A 36 5.25 -2.46 12.49
N GLY A 37 6.31 -2.92 11.80
CA GLY A 37 6.62 -4.34 11.64
C GLY A 37 5.70 -5.06 10.65
N MET A 38 5.02 -4.34 9.76
CA MET A 38 4.16 -4.96 8.74
C MET A 38 4.97 -5.80 7.74
N TYR A 39 6.17 -5.31 7.40
CA TYR A 39 7.11 -5.95 6.49
C TYR A 39 8.51 -5.35 6.67
N GLU A 40 9.54 -6.03 6.18
CA GLU A 40 10.88 -5.44 6.08
C GLU A 40 10.98 -4.48 4.89
N LEU A 41 11.96 -3.55 4.90
CA LEU A 41 12.17 -2.61 3.79
C LEU A 41 12.40 -3.28 2.43
N LYS A 42 12.98 -4.48 2.41
CA LYS A 42 13.17 -5.25 1.18
C LYS A 42 11.83 -5.74 0.62
N GLU A 43 10.94 -6.21 1.49
CA GLU A 43 9.59 -6.65 1.17
C GLU A 43 8.70 -5.45 0.78
N ALA A 44 8.83 -4.33 1.48
CA ALA A 44 8.18 -3.06 1.15
C ALA A 44 8.45 -2.66 -0.32
N LYS A 45 9.72 -2.66 -0.72
CA LYS A 45 10.12 -2.34 -2.11
C LYS A 45 9.50 -3.31 -3.12
N GLN A 46 9.39 -4.60 -2.77
CA GLN A 46 8.74 -5.60 -3.61
C GLN A 46 7.24 -5.32 -3.74
N VAL A 47 6.54 -5.03 -2.65
CA VAL A 47 5.12 -4.66 -2.63
C VAL A 47 4.87 -3.44 -3.52
N PHE A 48 5.65 -2.36 -3.36
CA PHE A 48 5.49 -1.16 -4.20
C PHE A 48 5.79 -1.41 -5.68
N LYS A 49 6.71 -2.33 -5.99
CA LYS A 49 6.98 -2.75 -7.37
C LYS A 49 5.79 -3.48 -7.97
N GLU A 50 5.15 -4.38 -7.21
CA GLU A 50 3.96 -5.10 -7.64
C GLU A 50 2.75 -4.17 -7.80
N LEU A 51 2.52 -3.26 -6.85
CA LEU A 51 1.45 -2.27 -6.95
C LEU A 51 1.59 -1.37 -8.19
N LYS A 52 2.82 -1.06 -8.61
CA LYS A 52 3.08 -0.35 -9.87
C LYS A 52 2.82 -1.24 -11.09
N ALA A 53 3.30 -2.48 -11.07
CA ALA A 53 3.08 -3.44 -12.15
C ALA A 53 1.58 -3.72 -12.38
N GLU A 54 0.81 -3.77 -11.30
CA GLU A 54 -0.64 -3.98 -11.31
C GLU A 54 -1.43 -2.68 -11.53
N GLN A 55 -0.75 -1.56 -11.81
CA GLN A 55 -1.35 -0.24 -12.09
C GLN A 55 -2.18 0.36 -10.95
N TYR A 56 -1.95 -0.09 -9.71
CA TYR A 56 -2.51 0.58 -8.53
C TYR A 56 -1.77 1.90 -8.21
N LEU A 57 -0.50 2.00 -8.60
CA LEU A 57 0.32 3.20 -8.43
C LEU A 57 0.87 3.69 -9.78
N SER A 58 0.85 5.00 -10.00
CA SER A 58 1.49 5.66 -11.14
C SER A 58 1.96 7.07 -10.75
N ASN A 59 3.11 7.51 -11.26
CA ASN A 59 3.67 8.85 -11.02
C ASN A 59 3.68 9.28 -9.55
N GLY A 60 4.00 8.34 -8.64
CA GLY A 60 4.07 8.61 -7.20
C GLY A 60 2.71 8.78 -6.51
N GLN A 61 1.61 8.40 -7.15
CA GLN A 61 0.25 8.55 -6.63
C GLN A 61 -0.61 7.32 -6.91
N LEU A 62 -1.78 7.26 -6.27
CA LEU A 62 -2.75 6.20 -6.53
C LEU A 62 -3.41 6.38 -7.90
N THR A 63 -3.46 5.25 -8.59
CA THR A 63 -4.49 4.80 -9.51
C THR A 63 -5.92 5.28 -9.24
N LEU A 64 -6.79 5.47 -10.25
CA LEU A 64 -8.23 5.28 -10.00
C LEU A 64 -8.48 3.85 -9.49
N LYS A 65 -7.80 2.86 -10.09
CA LYS A 65 -7.79 1.46 -9.64
C LYS A 65 -7.27 1.35 -8.20
N GLY A 66 -6.17 2.05 -7.90
CA GLY A 66 -5.57 2.18 -6.57
C GLY A 66 -6.53 2.70 -5.51
N ILE A 67 -7.19 3.83 -5.80
CA ILE A 67 -8.17 4.46 -4.92
C ILE A 67 -9.34 3.52 -4.64
N THR A 68 -9.91 2.89 -5.68
CA THR A 68 -11.03 1.97 -5.52
C THR A 68 -10.65 0.77 -4.66
N ALA A 69 -9.48 0.18 -4.89
CA ALA A 69 -8.99 -0.95 -4.08
C ALA A 69 -8.70 -0.55 -2.63
N ALA A 70 -8.08 0.61 -2.40
CA ALA A 70 -7.81 1.13 -1.06
C ALA A 70 -9.11 1.39 -0.27
N LYS A 71 -10.15 1.94 -0.93
CA LYS A 71 -11.47 2.15 -0.32
C LYS A 71 -12.19 0.84 -0.02
N ALA A 72 -12.07 -0.16 -0.90
CA ALA A 72 -12.62 -1.48 -0.65
C ALA A 72 -11.95 -2.16 0.55
N ALA A 73 -10.63 -2.07 0.65
CA ALA A 73 -9.87 -2.55 1.82
C ALA A 73 -10.26 -1.80 3.10
N GLU A 74 -10.46 -0.48 3.04
CA GLU A 74 -10.94 0.28 4.20
C GLU A 74 -12.29 -0.21 4.71
N LEU A 75 -13.21 -0.56 3.79
CA LEU A 75 -14.51 -1.11 4.16
C LEU A 75 -14.39 -2.51 4.75
N GLU A 76 -13.54 -3.35 4.16
CA GLU A 76 -13.26 -4.72 4.61
C GLU A 76 -12.70 -4.75 6.04
N PHE A 77 -11.77 -3.86 6.38
CA PHE A 77 -11.15 -3.82 7.72
C PHE A 77 -12.00 -3.17 8.80
N LYS A 78 -13.10 -2.48 8.43
CA LYS A 78 -14.04 -1.88 9.38
C LYS A 78 -15.18 -2.84 9.78
N GLN A 79 -15.32 -3.96 9.10
CA GLN A 79 -16.23 -5.05 9.45
C GLN A 79 -15.63 -5.90 10.56
#